data_AF-A0A9X2VKE1-F1
#
_entry.id   AF-A0A9X2VKE1-F1
#
_cell.length_a   1.000
_cell.length_b   1.000
_cell.length_c   1.000
_cell.angle_alpha   90.00
_cell.angle_beta   90.00
_cell.angle_gamma   90.00
#
_symmetry.space_group_name_H-M   'P 1'
#
loop_
_entity.id
_entity.type
_entity.pdbx_description
1 polymer ?
#
loop_
_entity_poly.entity_id
_entity_poly.type
_entity_poly.pdbx_seq_one_letter_code
_entity_poly.pdbx_strand_id
1 'polypeptide(L)'
;MIDADLEHWLTLLRRRRWVLHVGGDPRGPEWIAAHKQWGDCADVVIIRDEGSATACRIPGDGFTDVLEPLWVTWVYSASPVWTLRAVLTLAAPGSPDEPVCLIPAPSSCRIPRAGRRPVVVRPLG
;
A
#
# COMPACT_ATOMS: atom_id res chain seq x y z
N MET A 1 12.13 7.12 -10.00
CA MET A 1 11.49 7.92 -11.06
C MET A 1 10.20 7.21 -11.44
N ILE A 2 9.11 7.93 -11.73
CA ILE A 2 7.85 7.30 -12.19
C ILE A 2 7.96 7.11 -13.71
N ASP A 3 8.09 5.87 -14.17
CA ASP A 3 8.01 5.56 -15.60
C ASP A 3 6.55 5.44 -16.07
N ALA A 4 6.35 5.31 -17.39
CA ALA A 4 5.01 5.24 -17.98
C ALA A 4 4.20 4.02 -17.50
N ASP A 5 4.87 2.90 -17.22
CA ASP A 5 4.24 1.69 -16.73
C ASP A 5 3.74 1.90 -15.29
N LEU A 6 4.55 2.50 -14.42
CA LEU A 6 4.14 2.85 -13.07
C LEU A 6 3.01 3.88 -13.07
N GLU A 7 3.04 4.88 -13.95
CA GLU A 7 1.96 5.88 -14.05
C GLU A 7 0.62 5.24 -14.47
N HIS A 8 0.65 4.23 -15.34
CA HIS A 8 -0.54 3.44 -15.69
C HIS A 8 -1.15 2.78 -14.44
N TRP A 9 -0.34 2.13 -13.61
CA TRP A 9 -0.82 1.48 -12.38
C TRP A 9 -1.29 2.49 -11.32
N LEU A 10 -0.59 3.61 -11.15
CA LEU A 10 -1.03 4.67 -10.25
C LEU A 10 -2.38 5.27 -10.71
N THR A 11 -2.60 5.38 -12.02
CA THR A 11 -3.89 5.77 -12.59
C THR A 11 -4.98 4.74 -12.31
N LEU A 12 -4.66 3.45 -12.31
CA LEU A 12 -5.61 2.41 -11.93
C LEU A 12 -5.98 2.47 -10.44
N LEU A 13 -5.02 2.75 -9.55
CA LEU A 13 -5.29 3.01 -8.14
C LEU A 13 -6.25 4.19 -7.97
N ARG A 14 -6.06 5.26 -8.78
CA ARG A 14 -6.95 6.42 -8.79
C ARG A 14 -8.38 6.04 -9.13
N ARG A 15 -8.58 5.36 -10.25
CA ARG A 15 -9.91 4.88 -10.70
C ARG A 15 -10.59 3.97 -9.68
N ARG A 16 -9.82 3.27 -8.84
CA ARG A 16 -10.31 2.36 -7.79
C ARG A 16 -10.41 3.01 -6.40
N ARG A 17 -10.32 4.35 -6.32
CA ARG A 17 -10.49 5.17 -5.11
C ARG A 17 -9.55 4.80 -3.97
N TRP A 18 -8.31 4.48 -4.30
CA TRP A 18 -7.26 4.38 -3.30
C TRP A 18 -6.91 5.77 -2.76
N VAL A 19 -6.34 5.85 -1.57
CA VAL A 19 -5.80 7.10 -1.01
C VAL A 19 -4.28 7.04 -1.07
N LEU A 20 -3.68 8.04 -1.72
CA LEU A 20 -2.24 8.12 -1.91
C LEU A 20 -1.59 8.95 -0.80
N HIS A 21 -0.49 8.44 -0.27
CA HIS A 21 0.44 9.10 0.64
C HIS A 21 1.79 9.16 -0.04
N VAL A 22 2.39 10.35 -0.08
CA VAL A 22 3.72 10.54 -0.65
C VAL A 22 4.57 11.22 0.39
N GLY A 23 5.76 10.69 0.68
CA GLY A 23 6.68 11.32 1.61
C GLY A 23 8.15 11.02 1.39
N GLY A 24 8.99 11.67 2.18
CA GLY A 24 10.45 11.73 1.98
C GLY A 24 10.91 13.15 1.63
N ASP A 25 12.14 13.29 1.09
CA ASP A 25 12.75 14.58 0.76
C ASP A 25 11.85 15.44 -0.15
N PRO A 26 11.69 16.76 0.12
CA PRO A 26 10.99 17.69 -0.78
C PRO A 26 11.49 17.70 -2.24
N ARG A 27 12.73 17.30 -2.50
CA ARG A 27 13.35 17.21 -3.83
C ARG A 27 13.02 15.93 -4.58
N GLY A 28 12.43 14.94 -3.92
CA GLY A 28 11.98 13.69 -4.53
C GLY A 28 11.42 12.72 -3.48
N PRO A 29 10.26 12.08 -3.74
CA PRO A 29 9.66 11.17 -2.78
C PRO A 29 10.55 9.96 -2.53
N GLU A 30 10.86 9.68 -1.26
CA GLU A 30 11.57 8.46 -0.83
C GLU A 30 10.64 7.26 -0.76
N TRP A 31 9.33 7.51 -0.66
CA TRP A 31 8.34 6.45 -0.70
C TRP A 31 7.00 6.98 -1.21
N ILE A 32 6.25 6.07 -1.83
CA ILE A 32 4.86 6.25 -2.20
C ILE A 32 4.09 5.13 -1.53
N ALA A 33 3.08 5.46 -0.74
CA ALA A 33 2.15 4.47 -0.21
C ALA A 33 0.74 4.76 -0.71
N ALA A 34 -0.03 3.72 -0.98
CA ALA A 34 -1.45 3.86 -1.25
C ALA A 34 -2.21 2.85 -0.41
N HIS A 35 -3.40 3.21 0.04
CA HIS A 35 -4.28 2.25 0.70
C HIS A 35 -5.71 2.33 0.18
N LYS A 36 -6.42 1.21 0.26
CA LYS A 36 -7.85 1.12 0.07
C LYS A 36 -8.48 0.55 1.33
N GLN A 37 -9.33 1.35 1.96
CA GLN A 37 -10.08 0.94 3.13
C GLN A 37 -11.25 0.03 2.72
N TRP A 38 -11.39 -1.06 3.45
CA TRP A 38 -12.56 -1.95 3.45
C TRP A 38 -13.28 -1.82 4.80
N GLY A 39 -14.34 -2.60 5.03
CA GLY A 39 -15.09 -2.53 6.30
C GLY A 39 -14.23 -2.86 7.52
N ASP A 40 -13.51 -3.96 7.47
CA ASP A 40 -12.77 -4.58 8.58
C ASP A 40 -11.28 -4.83 8.27
N CYS A 41 -10.79 -4.30 7.15
CA CYS A 41 -9.38 -4.34 6.79
C CYS A 41 -9.01 -3.21 5.83
N ALA A 42 -7.73 -3.10 5.51
CA ALA A 42 -7.23 -2.22 4.46
C ALA A 42 -6.20 -2.95 3.60
N ASP A 43 -6.27 -2.75 2.28
CA ASP A 43 -5.17 -3.13 1.39
C ASP A 43 -4.21 -1.96 1.28
N VAL A 44 -2.92 -2.22 1.39
CA VAL A 44 -1.86 -1.21 1.33
C VAL A 44 -0.80 -1.66 0.34
N VAL A 45 -0.24 -0.69 -0.40
CA VAL A 45 0.98 -0.85 -1.18
C VAL A 45 1.96 0.25 -0.80
N ILE A 46 3.23 -0.09 -0.61
CA ILE A 46 4.34 0.81 -0.33
C ILE A 46 5.42 0.56 -1.38
N ILE A 47 5.76 1.60 -2.13
CA ILE A 47 6.83 1.65 -3.12
C ILE A 47 7.96 2.47 -2.51
N ARG A 48 9.17 1.91 -2.44
CA ARG A 48 10.35 2.60 -1.87
C ARG A 48 11.29 3.09 -2.96
N ASP A 49 11.43 2.30 -4.01
CA ASP A 49 12.29 2.61 -5.15
C ASP A 49 11.78 1.89 -6.40
N GLU A 50 12.54 1.98 -7.49
CA GLU A 50 12.19 1.40 -8.79
C GLU A 50 12.21 -0.14 -8.80
N GLY A 51 12.92 -0.77 -7.86
CA GLY A 51 13.05 -2.22 -7.75
C GLY A 51 12.25 -2.85 -6.61
N SER A 52 11.76 -2.05 -5.66
CA SER A 52 11.23 -2.56 -4.39
C SER A 52 9.89 -1.95 -3.99
N ALA A 53 8.89 -2.82 -3.86
CA ALA A 53 7.59 -2.51 -3.30
C ALA A 53 7.04 -3.69 -2.49
N THR A 54 6.24 -3.37 -1.48
CA THR A 54 5.50 -4.34 -0.66
C THR A 54 4.03 -3.98 -0.64
N ALA A 55 3.17 -4.97 -0.81
CA ALA A 55 1.74 -4.86 -0.56
C ALA A 55 1.32 -5.79 0.57
N CYS A 56 0.31 -5.38 1.33
CA CYS A 56 -0.23 -6.17 2.41
C CYS A 56 -1.71 -5.88 2.65
N ARG A 57 -2.41 -6.84 3.27
CA ARG A 57 -3.74 -6.63 3.85
C ARG A 57 -3.61 -6.54 5.36
N ILE A 58 -4.15 -5.47 5.93
CA ILE A 58 -4.06 -5.13 7.35
C ILE A 58 -5.45 -5.30 7.96
N PRO A 59 -5.65 -6.16 8.95
CA PRO A 59 -6.92 -6.23 9.67
C PRO A 59 -7.13 -4.96 10.51
N GLY A 60 -8.36 -4.47 10.61
CA GLY A 60 -8.66 -3.31 11.46
C GLY A 60 -10.00 -2.64 11.18
N ASP A 61 -10.47 -1.87 12.16
CA ASP A 61 -11.78 -1.18 12.18
C ASP A 61 -11.80 0.19 11.48
N GLY A 62 -10.82 0.46 10.62
CA GLY A 62 -10.67 1.75 9.93
C GLY A 62 -9.98 2.87 10.74
N PHE A 63 -9.72 2.68 12.03
CA PHE A 63 -8.89 3.60 12.84
C PHE A 63 -7.43 3.16 12.97
N THR A 64 -7.12 1.97 12.47
CA THR A 64 -5.77 1.40 12.49
C THR A 64 -4.82 2.24 11.63
N ASP A 65 -3.62 2.52 12.14
CA ASP A 65 -2.56 3.20 11.37
C ASP A 65 -2.02 2.24 10.30
N VAL A 66 -2.67 2.26 9.13
CA VAL A 66 -2.38 1.35 8.00
C VAL A 66 -0.96 1.49 7.45
N LEU A 67 -0.24 2.56 7.78
CA LEU A 67 1.14 2.76 7.37
C LEU A 67 2.15 2.23 8.40
N GLU A 68 1.73 1.80 9.59
CA GLU A 68 2.59 1.15 10.59
C GLU A 68 1.87 -0.02 11.26
N PRO A 69 1.47 -1.05 10.48
CA PRO A 69 0.76 -2.19 11.01
C PRO A 69 1.63 -3.05 11.92
N LEU A 70 0.99 -3.62 12.95
CA LEU A 70 1.56 -4.68 13.76
C LEU A 70 1.35 -6.06 13.14
N TRP A 71 0.20 -6.26 12.47
CA TRP A 71 -0.25 -7.52 11.91
C TRP A 71 -0.74 -7.36 10.47
N VAL A 72 -0.61 -8.42 9.67
CA VAL A 72 -1.15 -8.51 8.31
C VAL A 72 -1.80 -9.89 8.11
N THR A 73 -2.79 -9.97 7.23
CA THR A 73 -3.42 -11.23 6.81
C THR A 73 -2.87 -11.76 5.48
N TRP A 74 -2.18 -10.89 4.74
CA TRP A 74 -1.53 -11.19 3.47
C TRP A 74 -0.37 -10.22 3.25
N VAL A 75 0.70 -10.68 2.60
CA VAL A 75 1.84 -9.84 2.20
C VAL A 75 2.46 -10.36 0.91
N TYR A 76 2.91 -9.43 0.06
CA TYR A 76 3.65 -9.71 -1.17
C TYR A 76 4.70 -8.64 -1.41
N SER A 77 5.92 -9.02 -1.80
CA SER A 77 7.00 -8.08 -2.09
C SER A 77 7.73 -8.45 -3.37
N ALA A 78 7.88 -7.48 -4.27
CA ALA A 78 8.53 -7.61 -5.56
C ALA A 78 8.80 -6.19 -6.14
N SER A 79 9.11 -6.11 -7.43
CA SER A 79 9.12 -4.83 -8.16
C SER A 79 7.77 -4.12 -8.06
N PRO A 80 7.71 -2.77 -8.19
CA PRO A 80 6.47 -2.00 -8.09
C PRO A 80 5.32 -2.53 -8.96
N VAL A 81 5.58 -2.86 -10.22
CA VAL A 81 4.55 -3.36 -11.16
C VAL A 81 3.97 -4.69 -10.69
N TRP A 82 4.81 -5.66 -10.30
CA TRP A 82 4.35 -6.96 -9.81
C TRP A 82 3.57 -6.84 -8.50
N THR A 83 4.03 -5.99 -7.59
CA THR A 83 3.36 -5.72 -6.31
C THR A 83 1.99 -5.05 -6.51
N LEU A 84 1.90 -4.08 -7.43
CA LEU A 84 0.64 -3.41 -7.80
C LEU A 84 -0.33 -4.40 -8.44
N ARG A 85 0.15 -5.27 -9.34
CA ARG A 85 -0.67 -6.36 -9.90
C ARG A 85 -1.22 -7.25 -8.79
N ALA A 86 -0.36 -7.76 -7.92
CA ALA A 86 -0.74 -8.67 -6.86
C ALA A 86 -1.86 -8.11 -5.98
N VAL A 87 -1.73 -6.86 -5.52
CA VAL A 87 -2.75 -6.25 -4.64
C VAL A 87 -4.02 -5.87 -5.40
N LEU A 88 -3.93 -5.47 -6.67
CA LEU A 88 -5.10 -5.11 -7.48
C LEU A 88 -5.90 -6.33 -7.96
N THR A 89 -5.30 -7.52 -7.92
CA THR A 89 -5.96 -8.80 -8.19
C THR A 89 -6.25 -9.60 -6.93
N LEU A 90 -5.92 -9.07 -5.75
CA LEU A 90 -6.23 -9.71 -4.48
C LEU A 90 -7.76 -9.84 -4.34
N ALA A 91 -8.22 -11.02 -3.92
CA ALA A 91 -9.63 -11.26 -3.67
C ALA A 91 -10.17 -10.24 -2.66
N ALA A 92 -11.40 -9.77 -2.89
CA ALA A 92 -12.05 -8.87 -1.95
C ALA A 92 -12.18 -9.54 -0.57
N PRO A 93 -12.13 -8.79 0.54
CA PRO A 93 -12.37 -9.34 1.87
C PRO A 93 -13.71 -10.05 1.94
N GLY A 94 -13.76 -11.19 2.63
CA GLY A 94 -14.94 -12.07 2.73
C GLY A 94 -15.18 -12.98 1.52
N SER A 95 -14.34 -12.93 0.48
CA SER A 95 -14.39 -13.86 -0.65
C SER A 95 -13.93 -15.27 -0.23
N PRO A 96 -14.46 -16.37 -0.81
CA PRO A 96 -13.94 -17.72 -0.56
C PRO A 96 -12.44 -17.89 -0.84
N ASP A 97 -11.91 -17.08 -1.77
CA ASP A 97 -10.49 -17.08 -2.15
C ASP A 97 -9.64 -16.10 -1.34
N GLU A 98 -10.18 -15.52 -0.26
CA GLU A 98 -9.42 -14.62 0.60
C GLU A 98 -8.28 -15.35 1.32
N PRO A 99 -7.03 -14.85 1.28
CA PRO A 99 -5.97 -15.34 2.13
C PRO A 99 -6.23 -14.95 3.59
N VAL A 100 -6.44 -15.95 4.46
CA VAL A 100 -6.65 -15.74 5.89
C VAL A 100 -5.47 -16.32 6.67
N CYS A 101 -4.41 -15.53 6.85
CA CYS A 101 -3.26 -15.92 7.69
C CYS A 101 -2.73 -14.72 8.47
N LEU A 102 -3.08 -14.62 9.76
CA LEU A 102 -2.60 -13.54 10.61
C LEU A 102 -1.12 -13.76 10.98
N ILE A 103 -0.25 -12.87 10.51
CA ILE A 103 1.20 -12.93 10.78
C ILE A 103 1.73 -11.56 11.24
N PRO A 104 2.85 -11.51 11.98
CA PRO A 104 3.50 -10.26 12.30
C PRO A 104 3.84 -9.50 11.02
N ALA A 105 3.48 -8.22 10.96
CA ALA A 105 3.76 -7.40 9.78
C ALA A 105 5.28 -7.30 9.57
N PRO A 106 5.80 -7.68 8.38
CA PRO A 106 7.19 -7.44 8.04
C PRO A 106 7.54 -5.94 8.11
N SER A 107 8.80 -5.61 8.38
CA SER A 107 9.27 -4.22 8.42
C SER A 107 9.03 -3.47 7.10
N SER A 108 9.02 -4.19 5.97
CA SER A 108 8.74 -3.64 4.66
C SER A 108 7.31 -3.08 4.52
N CYS A 109 6.36 -3.58 5.31
CA CYS A 109 4.98 -3.10 5.40
C CYS A 109 4.83 -1.82 6.23
N ARG A 110 5.91 -1.31 6.82
CA ARG A 110 5.88 -0.20 7.77
C ARG A 110 6.61 1.03 7.24
N ILE A 111 5.99 2.18 7.43
CA ILE A 111 6.59 3.50 7.31
C ILE A 111 6.47 4.13 8.69
N PRO A 112 7.53 4.09 9.50
CA PRO A 112 7.50 4.65 10.86
C PRO A 112 7.13 6.13 10.84
N ARG A 113 6.34 6.59 11.81
CA ARG A 113 5.91 8.01 11.91
C ARG A 113 7.05 9.02 11.80
N ALA A 114 8.26 8.69 12.26
CA ALA A 114 9.43 9.56 12.16
C ALA A 114 9.84 9.84 10.70
N GLY A 115 9.66 8.88 9.78
CA GLY A 115 9.99 9.00 8.35
C GLY A 115 8.84 9.54 7.48
N ARG A 116 7.73 9.95 8.09
CA ARG A 116 6.54 10.47 7.40
C ARG A 116 6.56 12.01 7.24
N ARG A 117 7.71 12.63 7.05
CA ARG A 117 7.78 14.10 6.94
C ARG A 117 8.59 14.53 5.71
N PRO A 118 8.05 15.42 4.85
CA PRO A 118 6.63 15.78 4.67
C PRO A 118 5.79 14.62 4.09
N VAL A 119 4.50 14.51 4.47
CA VAL A 119 3.52 13.65 3.77
C VAL A 119 2.50 14.51 3.05
N VAL A 120 2.25 14.22 1.78
CA VAL A 120 1.10 14.73 1.03
C VAL A 120 0.08 13.61 0.86
N VAL A 121 -1.11 13.79 1.43
CA VAL A 121 -2.24 12.89 1.22
C VAL A 121 -3.07 13.41 0.05
N ARG A 122 -3.34 12.54 -0.92
CA ARG A 122 -4.18 12.86 -2.07
C ARG A 122 -5.36 11.88 -2.13
N PRO A 123 -6.59 12.34 -1.86
CA PRO A 123 -7.77 11.57 -2.22
C PRO A 123 -7.74 11.33 -3.73
N LEU A 124 -7.91 10.09 -4.16
CA LEU A 124 -8.06 9.79 -5.57
C LEU A 124 -9.56 9.68 -5.85
N GLY A 125 -10.11 10.67 -6.56
CA GLY A 125 -11.55 10.86 -6.82
C GLY A 125 -12.21 9.73 -7.58
#